data_AF-A0A4V2QMM6-F1
#
_entry.id   AF-A0A4V2QMM6-F1
#
_cell.length_a   1.000
_cell.length_b   1.000
_cell.length_c   1.000
_cell.angle_alpha   90.00
_cell.angle_beta   90.00
_cell.angle_gamma   90.00
#
_symmetry.space_group_name_H-M   'P 1'
#
loop_
_entity.id
_entity.type
_entity.pdbx_description
1 polymer ?
#
loop_
_entity_poly.entity_id
_entity_poly.type
_entity_poly.pdbx_seq_one_letter_code
_entity_poly.pdbx_strand_id
1 'polypeptide(L)'
;MGKRLTFSRTRLAWDQPQATHDACSDPQFVRVDKPAPAELRVQLRKLRMPRPTTFAIKCRSGSWGPDDNPVVFRGAGGVLAMTWYDGGMLKLVRR
;
A
#
# COMPACT_ATOMS: atom_id res chain seq x y z
N MET A 1 -15.36 6.84 12.13
CA MET A 1 -14.90 6.81 10.73
C MET A 1 -14.38 5.42 10.40
N GLY A 2 -15.23 4.57 9.82
CA GLY A 2 -14.87 3.20 9.44
C GLY A 2 -14.95 3.06 7.93
N LYS A 3 -13.82 3.22 7.23
CA LYS A 3 -13.71 2.81 5.83
C LYS A 3 -13.12 1.40 5.84
N ARG A 4 -13.74 0.47 5.10
CA ARG A 4 -13.27 -0.92 5.03
C ARG A 4 -12.40 -1.09 3.79
N LEU A 5 -11.13 -1.43 3.96
CA LEU A 5 -10.27 -1.84 2.86
C LEU A 5 -10.48 -3.34 2.65
N THR A 6 -11.02 -3.72 1.50
CA THR A 6 -10.96 -5.10 1.03
C THR A 6 -9.59 -5.35 0.45
N PHE A 7 -8.84 -6.29 1.04
CA PHE A 7 -7.57 -6.77 0.52
C PHE A 7 -7.62 -8.29 0.35
N SER A 8 -7.63 -8.77 -0.89
CA SER A 8 -7.75 -10.18 -1.27
C SER A 8 -6.86 -10.50 -2.48
N ARG A 9 -6.83 -11.77 -2.88
CA ARG A 9 -6.09 -12.22 -4.07
C ARG A 9 -6.61 -11.61 -5.38
N THR A 10 -7.87 -11.18 -5.42
CA THR A 10 -8.52 -10.72 -6.66
C THR A 10 -8.97 -9.26 -6.58
N ARG A 11 -8.93 -8.65 -5.39
CA ARG A 11 -9.46 -7.30 -5.16
C ARG A 11 -8.72 -6.60 -4.03
N LEU A 12 -8.22 -5.40 -4.34
CA LEU A 12 -7.72 -4.42 -3.37
C LEU A 12 -8.45 -3.09 -3.59
N ALA A 13 -9.44 -2.79 -2.76
CA ALA A 13 -10.29 -1.61 -2.90
C ALA A 13 -10.92 -1.20 -1.57
N TRP A 14 -11.30 0.07 -1.41
CA TRP A 14 -12.13 0.49 -0.30
C TRP A 14 -13.60 0.17 -0.61
N ASP A 15 -14.32 -0.41 0.34
CA ASP A 15 -15.71 -0.87 0.14
C ASP A 15 -16.73 0.27 0.08
N GLN A 16 -16.30 1.54 0.05
CA GLN A 16 -17.07 2.71 -0.38
C GLN A 16 -16.15 3.95 -0.52
N PRO A 17 -15.66 4.25 -1.73
CA PRO A 17 -15.49 5.65 -2.12
C PRO A 17 -16.14 5.94 -3.48
N GLN A 18 -16.79 7.10 -3.57
CA GLN A 18 -17.09 7.73 -4.86
C GLN A 18 -15.80 7.79 -5.69
N ALA A 19 -15.85 7.16 -6.87
CA ALA A 19 -15.01 7.40 -8.05
C ALA A 19 -13.56 7.88 -7.76
N THR A 20 -12.77 7.10 -7.02
CA THR A 20 -11.32 7.15 -7.22
C THR A 20 -11.02 6.23 -8.40
N HIS A 21 -10.31 6.73 -9.42
CA HIS A 21 -9.92 5.95 -10.61
C HIS A 21 -9.01 4.74 -10.29
N ASP A 22 -8.64 4.63 -9.02
CA ASP A 22 -7.77 3.65 -8.37
C ASP A 22 -8.46 2.32 -8.10
N ALA A 23 -9.07 1.76 -9.14
CA ALA A 23 -9.62 0.42 -9.14
C ALA A 23 -8.59 -0.54 -9.74
N CYS A 24 -7.60 -0.93 -8.94
CA CYS A 24 -6.59 -1.91 -9.35
C CYS A 24 -7.25 -3.28 -9.56
N SER A 25 -7.37 -3.68 -10.84
CA SER A 25 -7.88 -4.99 -11.21
C SER A 25 -6.77 -6.03 -11.15
N ASP A 26 -7.05 -7.16 -10.49
CA ASP A 26 -6.13 -8.31 -10.36
C ASP A 26 -4.73 -7.89 -9.85
N PRO A 27 -4.65 -7.36 -8.60
CA PRO A 27 -3.41 -6.82 -8.06
C PRO A 27 -2.36 -7.92 -7.86
N GLN A 28 -1.20 -7.75 -8.49
CA GLN A 28 -0.02 -8.57 -8.28
C GLN A 28 1.00 -7.83 -7.43
N PHE A 29 1.51 -8.52 -6.40
CA PHE A 29 2.54 -7.98 -5.50
C PHE A 29 3.88 -8.57 -5.87
N VAL A 30 4.73 -7.76 -6.50
CA VAL A 30 6.07 -8.19 -6.90
C VAL A 30 7.06 -7.68 -5.89
N ARG A 31 7.81 -8.58 -5.25
CA ARG A 31 8.87 -8.20 -4.32
C ARG A 31 9.91 -7.36 -5.05
N VAL A 32 10.30 -6.25 -4.41
CA VAL A 32 11.35 -5.36 -4.89
C VAL A 32 12.51 -5.47 -3.92
N ASP A 33 13.67 -5.94 -4.40
CA ASP A 33 14.88 -6.09 -3.56
C ASP A 33 15.65 -4.78 -3.37
N LYS A 34 15.03 -3.64 -3.72
CA LYS A 34 15.53 -2.30 -3.43
C LYS A 34 14.94 -1.79 -2.11
N PRO A 35 15.75 -1.10 -1.29
CA PRO A 35 15.24 -0.45 -0.09
C PRO A 35 14.20 0.61 -0.45
N ALA A 36 13.32 0.91 0.51
CA ALA A 36 12.38 2.03 0.39
C ALA A 36 13.14 3.35 0.12
N PRO A 37 12.58 4.26 -0.70
CA PRO A 37 13.12 5.60 -0.90
C PRO A 37 13.44 6.32 0.42
N ALA A 38 14.47 7.16 0.42
CA ALA A 38 14.97 7.80 1.63
C ALA A 38 13.90 8.62 2.37
N GLU A 39 13.04 9.32 1.62
CA GLU A 39 11.88 10.07 2.12
C GLU A 39 10.90 9.18 2.90
N LEU A 40 10.56 8.00 2.35
CA LEU A 40 9.61 7.08 2.96
C LEU A 40 10.23 6.35 4.17
N ARG A 41 11.55 6.14 4.20
CA ARG A 41 12.24 5.49 5.32
C ARG A 41 12.08 6.22 6.65
N VAL A 42 11.92 7.55 6.65
CA VAL A 42 11.67 8.31 7.88
C VAL A 42 10.26 8.03 8.40
N GLN A 43 9.26 8.06 7.51
CA GLN A 43 7.88 7.77 7.86
C GLN A 43 7.71 6.32 8.34
N LEU A 44 8.31 5.36 7.64
CA LEU A 44 8.30 3.93 8.01
C LEU A 44 8.92 3.69 9.39
N ARG A 45 10.01 4.40 9.73
CA ARG A 45 10.58 4.36 11.09
C ARG A 45 9.61 4.88 12.15
N LYS A 46 8.91 6.00 11.89
CA LYS A 46 7.85 6.52 12.79
C LYS A 46 6.71 5.52 12.99
N LEU A 47 6.41 4.72 11.96
CA LEU A 47 5.42 3.64 12.04
C LEU A 47 5.91 2.35 12.72
N ARG A 48 7.15 2.35 13.25
CA ARG A 48 7.83 1.18 13.83
C ARG A 48 8.05 0.05 12.80
N MET A 49 8.34 0.43 11.55
CA MET A 49 8.66 -0.47 10.43
C MET A 49 10.04 -0.13 9.85
N PRO A 50 11.15 -0.33 10.59
CA PRO A 50 12.48 0.14 10.17
C PRO A 50 13.10 -0.67 9.02
N ARG A 51 12.65 -1.91 8.80
CA ARG A 51 13.16 -2.83 7.77
C ARG A 51 12.01 -3.57 7.07
N PRO A 52 11.10 -2.86 6.37
CA PRO A 52 10.03 -3.52 5.67
C PRO A 52 10.53 -4.18 4.39
N THR A 53 9.83 -5.23 3.95
CA THR A 53 9.95 -5.72 2.58
C THR A 53 9.09 -4.87 1.67
N THR A 54 9.66 -4.40 0.56
CA THR A 54 8.94 -3.58 -0.43
C THR A 54 8.29 -4.49 -1.47
N PHE A 55 7.04 -4.20 -1.81
CA PHE A 55 6.32 -4.84 -2.91
C PHE A 55 5.80 -3.76 -3.86
N ALA A 56 6.11 -3.87 -5.14
CA ALA A 56 5.43 -3.10 -6.17
C ALA A 56 4.06 -3.71 -6.43
N ILE A 57 3.07 -2.85 -6.66
CA ILE A 57 1.71 -3.25 -7.01
C ILE A 57 1.58 -3.12 -8.52
N LYS A 58 1.29 -4.23 -9.19
CA LYS A 58 0.94 -4.23 -10.61
C LYS A 58 -0.53 -4.55 -10.76
N CYS A 59 -1.23 -3.75 -11.54
CA CYS A 59 -2.63 -3.97 -11.88
C CYS A 59 -2.69 -4.49 -13.32
N ARG A 60 -3.58 -5.45 -13.61
CA ARG A 60 -3.89 -5.83 -14.99
C ARG A 60 -4.50 -4.64 -15.75
N SER A 61 -5.35 -3.88 -15.07
CA SER A 61 -5.93 -2.63 -15.54
C SER A 61 -6.22 -1.70 -14.36
N GLY A 62 -6.27 -0.39 -14.61
CA GLY A 62 -6.43 0.64 -13.58
C GLY A 62 -5.12 0.97 -12.86
N SER A 63 -5.21 1.82 -11.84
CA SER A 63 -4.10 2.22 -10.98
C SER A 63 -4.38 1.87 -9.52
N TRP A 64 -3.35 1.97 -8.68
CA TRP A 64 -3.49 1.86 -7.23
C TRP A 64 -2.85 3.07 -6.56
N GLY A 65 -3.62 3.79 -5.75
CA GLY A 65 -3.09 4.84 -4.89
C GLY A 65 -2.56 6.07 -5.64
N PRO A 66 -1.96 7.01 -4.91
CA PRO A 66 -1.59 8.32 -5.44
C PRO A 66 -0.38 8.32 -6.38
N ASP A 67 0.39 7.24 -6.42
CA ASP A 67 1.70 7.19 -7.07
C ASP A 67 1.63 6.43 -8.40
N ASP A 68 2.38 6.89 -9.42
CA ASP A 68 2.52 6.19 -10.70
C ASP A 68 3.19 4.80 -10.57
N ASN A 69 3.99 4.63 -9.51
CA ASN A 69 4.68 3.38 -9.18
C ASN A 69 4.30 2.94 -7.76
N PRO A 70 3.08 2.42 -7.57
CA PRO A 70 2.59 2.13 -6.25
C PRO A 70 3.37 1.03 -5.56
N VAL A 71 3.70 1.27 -4.29
CA VAL A 71 4.38 0.31 -3.44
C VAL A 71 3.63 0.10 -2.14
N VAL A 72 3.70 -1.13 -1.63
CA VAL A 72 3.31 -1.47 -0.27
C VAL A 72 4.50 -2.03 0.49
N PHE A 73 4.63 -1.61 1.73
CA PHE A 73 5.68 -2.03 2.64
C PHE A 73 5.12 -3.04 3.62
N ARG A 74 5.71 -4.23 3.67
CA ARG A 74 5.34 -5.26 4.65
C ARG A 74 6.35 -5.31 5.78
N GLY A 75 5.88 -5.02 6.99
CA GLY A 75 6.63 -5.14 8.22
C GLY A 75 6.47 -6.51 8.89
N ALA A 76 7.09 -6.65 10.05
CA ALA A 76 6.92 -7.81 10.92
C ALA A 76 5.44 -7.99 11.33
N GLY A 77 5.05 -9.23 11.62
CA GLY A 77 3.68 -9.55 12.05
C GLY A 77 2.59 -9.31 10.99
N GLY A 78 2.97 -9.13 9.72
CA GLY A 78 2.02 -8.89 8.63
C GLY A 78 1.44 -7.48 8.60
N VAL A 79 2.01 -6.54 9.35
CA VAL A 79 1.68 -5.12 9.27
C VAL A 79 2.04 -4.58 7.89
N LEU A 80 1.16 -3.77 7.31
CA LEU A 80 1.40 -3.11 6.04
C LEU A 80 1.51 -1.59 6.21
N ALA A 81 2.30 -0.94 5.36
CA ALA A 81 2.28 0.50 5.19
C ALA A 81 2.24 0.88 3.70
N MET A 82 1.56 1.98 3.38
CA MET A 82 1.40 2.49 2.02
C MET A 82 1.22 4.01 2.02
N THR A 83 1.65 4.67 0.95
CA THR A 83 1.46 6.10 0.72
C THR A 83 -0.02 6.43 0.52
N TRP A 84 -0.38 7.68 0.80
CA TRP A 84 -1.75 8.19 0.70
C TRP A 84 -1.79 9.54 -0.03
N TYR A 85 -2.96 9.93 -0.53
CA TYR A 85 -3.12 11.11 -1.40
C TYR A 85 -2.75 12.45 -0.74
N ASP A 86 -2.70 12.50 0.58
CA ASP A 86 -2.25 13.67 1.34
C ASP A 86 -0.72 13.68 1.60
N GLY A 87 0.01 12.76 0.97
CA GLY A 87 1.45 12.54 1.22
C GLY A 87 1.74 11.81 2.54
N GLY A 88 0.69 11.38 3.25
CA GLY A 88 0.80 10.58 4.46
C GLY A 88 1.13 9.11 4.19
N MET A 89 1.40 8.38 5.26
CA MET A 89 1.64 6.93 5.22
C MET A 89 0.62 6.24 6.14
N LEU A 90 -0.22 5.40 5.56
CA LEU A 90 -1.18 4.59 6.31
C LEU A 90 -0.48 3.35 6.85
N LYS A 91 -0.82 2.97 8.09
CA LYS A 91 -0.41 1.71 8.72
C LYS A 91 -1.63 0.81 8.90
N LEU A 92 -1.61 -0.35 8.27
CA LEU A 92 -2.66 -1.35 8.36
C LEU A 92 -2.18 -2.48 9.27
N VAL A 93 -2.95 -2.75 10.31
CA VAL A 93 -2.70 -3.84 11.27
C VAL A 93 -3.84 -4.85 11.16
N ARG A 94 -3.50 -6.14 11.17
CA ARG A 94 -4.51 -7.20 11.23
C ARG A 94 -5.09 -7.22 12.65
N ARG A 95 -6.42 -7.20 12.76
CA ARG A 95 -7.13 -7.51 14.01
C ARG A 95 -7.40 -9.00 14.09
#